data_AF-A0A1V4RZ87-F1
#
_entry.id   AF-A0A1V4RZ87-F1
#
_cell.length_a   1.000
_cell.length_b   1.000
_cell.length_c   1.000
_cell.angle_alpha   90.00
_cell.angle_beta   90.00
_cell.angle_gamma   90.00
#
_symmetry.space_group_name_H-M   'P 1'
#
loop_
_entity.id
_entity.type
_entity.pdbx_description
1 polymer ?
#
loop_
_entity_poly.entity_id
_entity_poly.type
_entity_poly.pdbx_seq_one_letter_code
_entity_poly.pdbx_strand_id
1 'polypeptide(L)' 'MRIIFFAGKGGVGKTSVAAATGIKSAEMGKRTVIMSLDVAH' A
#
# COMPACT_ATOMS: atom_id res chain seq x y z
N MET A 1 2.94 12.76 10.18
CA MET A 1 2.26 11.54 9.70
C MET A 1 2.09 11.65 8.20
N ARG A 2 2.48 10.66 7.38
CA ARG A 2 2.26 10.67 5.92
C ARG A 2 1.33 9.51 5.55
N ILE A 3 0.32 9.77 4.74
CA ILE A 3 -0.66 8.79 4.27
C ILE A 3 -0.58 8.74 2.73
N ILE A 4 -0.58 7.54 2.17
CA ILE A 4 -0.55 7.31 0.72
C ILE A 4 -1.73 6.41 0.37
N PHE A 5 -2.64 6.90 -0.49
CA PHE A 5 -3.79 6.14 -0.96
C PHE A 5 -3.55 5.63 -2.39
N PHE A 6 -3.86 4.35 -2.61
CA PHE A 6 -3.86 3.73 -3.93
C PHE A 6 -5.31 3.45 -4.34
N ALA A 7 -5.81 4.21 -5.32
CA ALA A 7 -7.17 4.12 -5.83
C ALA A 7 -7.17 3.78 -7.34
N GLY A 8 -8.26 3.17 -7.81
CA GLY A 8 -8.39 2.69 -9.18
C GLY A 8 -9.36 1.50 -9.30
N LYS A 9 -9.73 1.15 -10.53
CA LYS A 9 -10.68 0.07 -10.84
C LYS A 9 -10.22 -1.30 -10.31
N GLY A 10 -11.11 -2.30 -10.25
CA GLY A 10 -10.76 -3.67 -9.87
C GLY A 10 -9.65 -4.24 -10.76
N GLY A 11 -8.74 -5.05 -10.20
CA GLY A 11 -7.70 -5.74 -10.98
C GLY A 11 -6.51 -4.91 -11.48
N VAL A 12 -6.47 -3.59 -11.25
CA VAL A 12 -5.38 -2.72 -11.77
C VAL A 12 -4.07 -2.76 -10.95
N GLY A 13 -3.92 -3.70 -10.00
CA GLY A 13 -2.66 -3.91 -9.25
C GLY A 13 -2.44 -2.99 -8.03
N LYS A 14 -3.47 -2.33 -7.51
CA LYS A 14 -3.38 -1.41 -6.35
C LYS A 14 -2.71 -2.06 -5.13
N THR A 15 -3.12 -3.28 -4.79
CA THR A 15 -2.58 -4.04 -3.65
C THR A 15 -1.09 -4.31 -3.81
N SER A 16 -0.66 -4.69 -5.02
CA SER A 16 0.75 -4.94 -5.33
C SER A 16 1.59 -3.67 -5.18
N VAL A 17 1.12 -2.54 -5.70
CA VAL A 17 1.84 -1.26 -5.60
C VAL A 17 1.86 -0.75 -4.15
N ALA A 18 0.76 -0.91 -3.40
CA ALA A 18 0.71 -0.56 -1.98
C ALA A 18 1.73 -1.37 -1.15
N ALA A 19 1.81 -2.68 -1.40
CA ALA A 19 2.79 -3.55 -0.76
C ALA A 19 4.24 -3.15 -1.10
N ALA A 20 4.56 -2.99 -2.39
CA ALA A 20 5.89 -2.58 -2.84
C ALA A 20 6.32 -1.23 -2.25
N THR A 21 5.40 -0.25 -2.23
CA THR A 21 5.65 1.08 -1.66
C THR A 21 5.91 1.01 -0.16
N GLY A 22 5.14 0.19 0.56
CA GLY A 22 5.29 0.01 1.99
C GLY A 22 6.60 -0.68 2.37
N ILE A 23 6.97 -1.75 1.66
CA ILE A 23 8.26 -2.43 1.84
C ILE A 23 9.39 -1.44 1.62
N LYS A 24 9.38 -0.70 0.49
CA LYS A 24 10.41 0.29 0.20
C LYS A 24 10.50 1.37 1.27
N SER A 25 9.36 1.82 1.81
CA SER A 25 9.33 2.81 2.88
C SER A 25 9.93 2.28 4.18
N ALA A 26 9.66 1.02 4.53
CA ALA A 26 10.25 0.36 5.68
C ALA A 26 11.78 0.19 5.53
N GLU A 27 12.26 -0.22 4.34
CA GLU A 27 13.69 -0.33 4.02
C GLU A 27 14.43 1.02 4.16
N MET A 28 13.75 2.13 3.90
CA MET A 28 14.28 3.49 4.11
C MET A 28 14.24 3.94 5.58
N GLY A 29 13.98 3.04 6.52
CA GLY A 29 13.92 3.31 7.95
C GLY A 29 12.66 4.06 8.39
N LYS A 30 11.61 4.12 7.56
CA LYS A 30 10.34 4.75 7.95
C LYS A 30 9.47 3.74 8.69
N ARG A 31 8.95 4.12 9.86
CA ARG A 31 7.90 3.36 10.53
C ARG A 31 6.67 3.32 9.63
N THR A 32 6.41 2.15 9.05
CA THR A 32 5.45 1.97 7.96
C THR A 32 4.42 0.92 8.34
N VAL A 33 3.16 1.19 8.01
CA VAL A 33 2.05 0.23 8.09
C VAL A 33 1.41 0.16 6.71
N ILE A 34 1.17 -1.05 6.22
CA ILE A 34 0.41 -1.32 5.00
C ILE A 34 -0.95 -1.83 5.43
N MET A 35 -2.02 -1.26 4.88
CA MET A 35 -3.39 -1.73 5.12
C MET A 35 -4.14 -1.85 3.80
N SER A 36 -4.95 -2.91 3.68
CA SER A 36 -5.93 -3.06 2.60
C SER A 36 -7.30 -2.63 3.13
N LEU A 37 -8.05 -1.91 2.30
CA LEU A 37 -9.47 -1.61 2.53
C LEU A 37 -10.39 -2.46 1.65
N ASP A 38 -9.82 -3.47 0.97
CA ASP A 38 -10.60 -4.37 0.14
C ASP A 38 -11.50 -5.25 1.02
N VAL A 39 -12.75 -5.42 0.60
CA VAL A 39 -13.70 -6.35 1.22
C VAL A 39 -13.45 -7.79 0.74
N ALA A 40 -12.77 -7.96 -0.40
CA ALA A 40 -12.39 -9.25 -0.93
C ALA A 40 -11.27 -9.87 -0.06
N HIS A 41 -11.61 -10.93 0.66
CA HIS A 41 -10.67 -11.87 1.29
C HIS A 41 -10.90 -13.26 0.69
#